data_AF-A0A349E7Y9-F1
#
_entry.id   AF-A0A349E7Y9-F1
#
_cell.length_a   1.000
_cell.length_b   1.000
_cell.length_c   1.000
_cell.angle_alpha   90.00
_cell.angle_beta   90.00
_cell.angle_gamma   90.00
#
_symmetry.space_group_name_H-M   'P 1'
#
loop_
_entity.id
_entity.type
_entity.pdbx_description
1 polymer ?
#
loop_
_entity_poly.entity_id
_entity_poly.type
_entity_poly.pdbx_seq_one_letter_code
_entity_poly.pdbx_strand_id
1 'polypeptide(L)' 'IVEGNSAAPAMRSIRGGSFLCSDEHCSGFRVSARMPVAPTSSSNHTGFRCVKNSKNSKY' A
#
# COMPACT_ATOMS: atom_id res chain seq x y z
N ILE A 1 10.46 32.79 6.57
CA ILE A 1 9.98 31.54 7.19
C ILE A 1 10.85 30.44 6.62
N VAL A 2 11.77 29.93 7.43
CA VAL A 2 12.57 28.74 7.14
C VAL A 2 11.63 27.54 7.00
N GLU A 3 11.86 26.71 5.98
CA GLU A 3 11.83 25.23 5.98
C GLU A 3 11.92 24.81 4.49
N GLY A 4 12.99 24.20 3.95
CA GLY A 4 13.89 23.23 4.54
C GLY A 4 13.54 21.83 4.00
N ASN A 5 14.06 21.46 2.83
CA ASN A 5 14.15 20.10 2.27
C ASN A 5 12.89 19.18 2.39
N SER A 6 11.96 19.26 1.44
CA SER A 6 10.84 18.30 1.38
C SER A 6 11.15 17.17 0.40
N ALA A 7 11.87 16.14 0.86
CA ALA A 7 11.90 14.86 0.15
C ALA A 7 10.45 14.40 -0.09
N ALA A 8 10.08 14.16 -1.35
CA ALA A 8 8.74 13.65 -1.67
C ALA A 8 8.44 12.42 -0.79
N PRO A 9 7.23 12.31 -0.23
CA PRO A 9 6.92 11.24 0.70
C PRO A 9 7.19 9.89 0.04
N ALA A 10 8.03 9.06 0.67
CA ALA A 10 8.43 7.78 0.12
C ALA A 10 7.18 6.94 -0.23
N MET A 11 7.11 6.50 -1.49
CA MET A 11 6.00 5.69 -1.98
C MET A 11 5.90 4.39 -1.18
N ARG A 12 4.68 4.02 -0.79
CA ARG A 12 4.34 2.77 -0.11
C ARG A 12 3.82 1.75 -1.10
N SER A 13 4.03 0.46 -0.83
CA SER A 13 3.60 -0.61 -1.74
C SER A 13 2.20 -1.14 -1.36
N ILE A 14 1.27 -1.13 -2.31
CA ILE A 14 -0.01 -1.85 -2.26
C ILE A 14 0.14 -3.24 -2.89
N ARG A 15 -0.61 -4.21 -2.37
CA ARG A 15 -0.60 -5.64 -2.73
C ARG A 15 -2.02 -6.18 -2.80
N GLY A 16 -2.24 -7.18 -3.66
CA GLY A 16 -3.46 -8.00 -3.67
C GLY A 16 -4.53 -7.58 -4.68
N GLY A 17 -4.34 -6.45 -5.37
CA GLY A 17 -5.33 -5.93 -6.33
C GLY A 17 -6.62 -5.48 -5.66
N SER A 18 -7.65 -5.26 -6.45
CA SER A 18 -8.99 -4.88 -5.99
C SER A 18 -10.06 -5.55 -6.85
N PHE A 19 -11.33 -5.32 -6.50
CA PHE A 19 -12.47 -5.82 -7.28
C PHE A 19 -12.58 -5.22 -8.69
N LEU A 20 -11.79 -4.18 -9.00
CA LEU A 20 -11.74 -3.57 -10.32
C LEU A 20 -10.71 -4.24 -11.25
N CYS A 21 -9.86 -5.13 -10.74
CA CYS A 21 -8.83 -5.76 -11.56
C CYS A 21 -9.41 -6.77 -12.55
N SER A 22 -8.90 -6.75 -13.79
CA SER A 22 -9.21 -7.71 -14.86
C SER A 22 -7.94 -7.99 -15.67
N ASP A 23 -7.86 -9.15 -16.33
CA ASP A 23 -6.66 -9.61 -17.04
C ASP A 23 -6.20 -8.63 -18.13
N GLU A 24 -7.16 -7.97 -18.79
CA GLU A 24 -6.90 -7.01 -19.87
C GLU A 24 -6.31 -5.66 -19.40
N HIS A 25 -6.61 -5.24 -18.17
CA HIS A 25 -6.35 -3.87 -17.72
C HIS A 25 -5.40 -3.79 -16.52
N CYS A 26 -5.43 -4.80 -15.64
CA CYS A 26 -4.66 -4.80 -14.41
C CYS A 26 -4.45 -6.21 -13.86
N SER A 27 -3.23 -6.71 -13.98
CA SER A 27 -2.80 -7.97 -13.35
C SER A 27 -2.39 -7.81 -11.87
N GLY A 28 -2.87 -6.76 -11.20
CA GLY A 28 -2.52 -6.39 -9.82
C GLY A 28 -2.98 -7.40 -8.76
N PHE A 29 -3.92 -8.29 -9.11
CA PHE A 29 -4.38 -9.39 -8.27
C PHE A 29 -3.31 -10.48 -8.05
N ARG A 30 -2.26 -10.52 -8.89
CA ARG A 30 -1.18 -11.52 -8.78
C ARG A 30 -0.37 -11.32 -7.49
N VAL A 31 -0.02 -12.41 -6.82
CA VAL A 31 0.76 -12.40 -5.55
C VAL A 31 2.12 -11.72 -5.69
N SER A 32 2.72 -11.70 -6.89
CA SER A 32 3.99 -11.00 -7.15
C SER A 32 3.83 -9.51 -7.42
N ALA A 33 2.63 -9.03 -7.78
CA ALA A 33 2.39 -7.64 -8.14
C ALA A 33 2.57 -6.69 -6.96
N ARG A 34 3.19 -5.53 -7.19
CA ARG A 34 3.46 -4.47 -6.22
C ARG A 34 3.20 -3.14 -6.89
N MET A 35 2.34 -2.30 -6.34
CA MET A 35 2.05 -0.98 -6.88
C MET A 35 2.50 0.12 -5.90
N PRO A 36 3.31 1.10 -6.34
CA PRO A 36 3.69 2.22 -5.50
C PRO A 36 2.54 3.23 -5.39
N VAL A 37 2.30 3.74 -4.19
CA VAL A 37 1.29 4.78 -3.92
C VAL A 37 1.86 5.80 -2.94
N ALA A 38 1.47 7.08 -3.08
CA ALA A 38 1.78 8.08 -2.07
C ALA A 38 1.02 7.76 -0.76
N PRO A 39 1.64 7.89 0.42
CA PRO A 39 0.99 7.56 1.70
C PRO A 39 -0.20 8.46 2.05
N THR A 40 -0.32 9.62 1.39
CA THR A 40 -1.44 10.56 1.55
C THR A 40 -2.62 10.25 0.63
N SER A 41 -2.45 9.35 -0.35
CA SER A 41 -3.50 9.01 -1.32
C SER A 41 -4.42 7.94 -0.73
N SER A 42 -5.72 8.18 -0.81
CA SER A 42 -6.77 7.26 -0.38
C SER A 42 -7.71 6.94 -1.54
N SER A 43 -8.20 5.70 -1.58
CA SER A 43 -9.19 5.26 -2.57
C SER A 43 -10.12 4.22 -1.97
N ASN A 44 -11.33 4.11 -2.51
CA ASN A 44 -12.38 3.20 -2.03
C ASN A 44 -12.07 1.72 -2.28
N HIS A 45 -11.14 1.41 -3.17
CA HIS A 45 -10.75 0.04 -3.54
C HIS A 45 -9.38 -0.35 -2.99
N THR A 46 -8.80 0.46 -2.10
CA THR A 46 -7.50 0.22 -1.46
C THR A 46 -7.67 0.21 0.06
N GLY A 47 -7.22 -0.86 0.71
CA GLY A 47 -7.27 -1.01 2.17
C GLY A 47 -5.98 -1.58 2.74
N PHE A 48 -5.98 -1.90 4.03
CA PHE A 48 -4.82 -2.49 4.72
C PHE A 48 -5.25 -3.59 5.70
N ARG A 49 -4.28 -4.45 6.04
CA ARG A 49 -4.41 -5.44 7.11
C ARG A 49 -3.30 -5.24 8.13
N CYS A 50 -3.63 -5.36 9.40
CA CYS A 50 -2.65 -5.29 10.47
C CYS A 50 -1.94 -6.63 10.65
N VAL A 51 -0.73 -6.59 11.19
CA VAL A 51 0.02 -7.77 11.61
C VAL A 51 0.59 -7.52 13.01
N LYS A 52 0.65 -8.57 13.83
CA LYS A 52 1.25 -8.51 15.17
C LYS A 52 2.46 -9.44 15.22
N ASN A 53 3.52 -9.00 15.88
CA ASN A 53 4.68 -9.85 16.14
C ASN A 53 4.33 -10.90 17.21
N SER A 54 4.67 -12.16 16.95
CA SER A 54 4.44 -13.29 17.85
C SER A 54 5.12 -13.11 19.22
N LYS A 55 6.28 -12.44 19.28
CA LYS A 55 7.06 -12.27 20.52
C LYS A 55 6.39 -11.43 21.62
N ASN A 56 5.28 -10.74 21.33
CA ASN A 56 4.53 -9.88 22.25
C ASN A 56 3.08 -10.35 22.44
N SER A 57 2.78 -11.63 22.23
CA SER A 57 1.55 -12.24 22.73
C SER A 57 1.72 -12.55 24.21
N LYS A 58 1.44 -11.59 25.10
CA LYS A 58 1.11 -11.91 26.50
C LYS A 58 -0.35 -12.38 26.56
N TYR A 59 -0.57 -13.57 26.03
CA TYR A 59 -1.49 -14.59 26.53
C TYR A 59 -0.82 -15.92 26.20
#